data_AF-A0A9E2IGP4-F1
#
_entry.id   AF-A0A9E2IGP4-F1
#
_cell.length_a   1.000
_cell.length_b   1.000
_cell.length_c   1.000
_cell.angle_alpha   90.00
_cell.angle_beta   90.00
_cell.angle_gamma   90.00
#
_symmetry.space_group_name_H-M   'P 1'
#
loop_
_entity.id
_entity.type
_entity.pdbx_description
1 polymer ?
#
loop_
_entity_poly.entity_id
_entity_poly.type
_entity_poly.pdbx_seq_one_letter_code
_entity_poly.pdbx_strand_id
1 'polypeptide(L)'
;HSSGKTIRWRKTRSGNRRLNRAFHRMALSQISRSGNDAARMYFKRKISEGKTKAQSLVCLRRQLVNVVWMMLKHKTEYRLPIV
;
A
#
# COMPACT_ATOMS: atom_id res chain seq x y z
N HIS A 1 16.97 -27.39 19.52
CA HIS A 1 15.56 -27.01 19.70
C HIS A 1 15.14 -25.96 18.67
N SER A 2 14.40 -26.33 17.63
CA SER A 2 13.62 -25.36 16.84
C SER A 2 12.39 -26.07 16.28
N SER A 3 11.40 -26.27 17.16
CA SER A 3 10.05 -26.66 16.79
C SER A 3 9.25 -25.36 16.68
N GLY A 4 9.11 -24.82 15.47
CA GLY A 4 8.39 -23.56 15.25
C GLY A 4 7.63 -23.59 13.94
N LYS A 5 6.37 -24.04 13.97
CA LYS A 5 5.42 -24.00 12.85
C LYS A 5 5.31 -22.58 12.29
N THR A 6 6.01 -22.29 11.20
CA THR A 6 5.88 -20.99 10.50
C THR A 6 4.60 -21.02 9.67
N ILE A 7 3.56 -20.30 10.10
CA ILE A 7 2.30 -20.17 9.34
C ILE A 7 2.59 -19.28 8.11
N ARG A 8 2.67 -19.90 6.93
CA ARG A 8 2.85 -19.20 5.65
C ARG A 8 1.49 -18.81 5.08
N TRP A 9 1.15 -17.53 5.18
CA TRP A 9 -0.04 -16.97 4.53
C TRP A 9 0.19 -16.82 3.02
N ARG A 10 -0.47 -17.67 2.21
CA ARG A 10 -0.38 -17.61 0.75
C ARG A 10 -1.27 -16.47 0.21
N LYS A 11 -0.70 -15.60 -0.63
CA LYS A 11 -1.48 -14.59 -1.36
C LYS A 11 -2.36 -15.27 -2.40
N THR A 12 -3.59 -14.81 -2.56
CA THR A 12 -4.50 -15.29 -3.60
C THR A 12 -3.91 -15.00 -4.99
N ARG A 13 -4.10 -15.95 -5.93
CA ARG A 13 -3.66 -15.80 -7.33
C ARG A 13 -4.75 -15.22 -8.24
N SER A 14 -5.97 -15.11 -7.72
CA SER A 14 -7.18 -14.61 -8.37
C SER A 14 -7.23 -13.08 -8.43
N GLY A 15 -8.19 -12.55 -9.21
CA GLY A 15 -8.41 -11.11 -9.39
C GLY A 15 -7.68 -10.49 -10.59
N ASN A 16 -7.95 -9.20 -10.86
CA ASN A 16 -7.39 -8.49 -12.01
C ASN A 16 -5.89 -8.16 -11.79
N ARG A 17 -5.01 -8.88 -12.48
CA ARG A 17 -3.56 -8.72 -12.33
C ARG A 17 -3.02 -7.41 -12.88
N ARG A 18 -3.63 -6.88 -13.95
CA ARG A 18 -3.24 -5.58 -14.54
C ARG A 18 -3.50 -4.46 -13.53
N LEU A 19 -4.70 -4.46 -12.94
CA LEU A 19 -5.08 -3.49 -11.92
C LEU A 19 -4.18 -3.58 -10.67
N ASN A 20 -3.94 -4.80 -10.18
CA ASN A 20 -3.05 -5.02 -9.04
C ASN A 20 -1.63 -4.51 -9.29
N ARG A 21 -1.10 -4.69 -10.51
CA ARG A 21 0.22 -4.19 -10.92
C ARG A 21 0.23 -2.67 -11.01
N ALA A 22 -0.83 -2.05 -11.53
CA ALA A 22 -0.95 -0.59 -11.60
C ALA A 22 -0.90 0.03 -10.21
N PHE A 23 -1.70 -0.46 -9.25
CA PHE A 23 -1.66 0.03 -7.87
C PHE A 23 -0.33 -0.24 -7.17
N HIS A 24 0.34 -1.35 -7.49
CA HIS A 24 1.68 -1.60 -6.96
C HIS A 24 2.71 -0.58 -7.45
N ARG A 25 2.73 -0.28 -8.76
CA ARG A 25 3.60 0.75 -9.34
C ARG A 25 3.28 2.14 -8.79
N MET A 26 1.99 2.46 -8.66
CA MET A 26 1.54 3.71 -8.04
C MET A 26 2.08 3.83 -6.61
N ALA A 27 1.96 2.78 -5.79
CA ALA A 27 2.50 2.80 -4.42
C ALA A 27 4.02 3.03 -4.38
N LEU A 28 4.80 2.45 -5.30
CA LEU A 28 6.24 2.68 -5.41
C LEU A 28 6.56 4.13 -5.82
N SER A 29 5.81 4.67 -6.78
CA SER A 29 5.96 6.06 -7.22
C SER A 29 5.63 7.05 -6.09
N GLN A 30 4.57 6.80 -5.32
CA GLN A 30 4.16 7.63 -4.18
C GLN A 30 5.23 7.69 -3.07
N ILE A 31 6.01 6.62 -2.85
CA ILE A 31 7.10 6.62 -1.85
C ILE A 31 8.47 6.99 -2.43
N SER A 32 8.55 7.30 -3.72
CA SER A 32 9.79 7.70 -4.37
C SER A 32 10.27 9.06 -3.86
N ARG A 33 11.50 9.46 -4.22
CA ARG A 33 12.11 10.72 -3.75
C ARG A 33 11.30 11.96 -4.12
N SER A 34 10.68 11.96 -5.31
CA SER A 34 9.79 13.01 -5.82
C SER A 34 8.30 12.68 -5.63
N GLY A 35 7.99 11.70 -4.76
CA GLY A 35 6.63 11.26 -4.48
C GLY A 35 5.91 12.14 -3.46
N ASN A 36 4.87 11.56 -2.83
CA ASN A 36 4.01 12.24 -1.88
C ASN A 36 4.50 12.04 -0.44
N ASP A 37 4.61 13.14 0.30
CA ASP A 37 5.15 13.14 1.66
C ASP A 37 4.27 12.40 2.66
N ALA A 38 2.94 12.53 2.56
CA ALA A 38 2.01 11.78 3.38
C ALA A 38 2.13 10.27 3.14
N ALA A 39 2.33 9.86 1.88
CA ALA A 39 2.51 8.45 1.54
C ALA A 39 3.84 7.90 2.10
N ARG A 40 4.92 8.68 2.01
CA ARG A 40 6.22 8.36 2.63
C ARG A 40 6.11 8.25 4.14
N MET A 41 5.45 9.21 4.79
CA MET A 41 5.25 9.23 6.24
C MET A 41 4.40 8.05 6.70
N TYR A 42 3.31 7.74 6.01
CA TYR A 42 2.51 6.55 6.28
C TYR A 42 3.33 5.26 6.16
N PHE A 43 4.13 5.13 5.10
CA PHE A 43 4.99 3.98 4.89
C PHE A 43 6.03 3.82 6.01
N LYS A 44 6.71 4.92 6.39
CA LYS A 44 7.66 4.93 7.52
C LYS A 44 6.99 4.56 8.84
N ARG A 45 5.80 5.10 9.11
CA ARG A 45 5.00 4.73 10.30
C ARG A 45 4.67 3.24 10.33
N LYS A 46 4.32 2.64 9.18
CA LYS A 46 4.09 1.18 9.12
C LYS A 46 5.35 0.37 9.40
N ILE A 47 6.52 0.85 8.99
CA ILE A 47 7.81 0.23 9.36
C ILE A 47 8.06 0.36 10.86
N SER A 48 7.85 1.54 11.46
CA SER A 48 8.05 1.73 12.90
C SER A 48 7.07 0.90 13.76
N GLU A 49 5.88 0.57 13.23
CA GLU A 49 4.95 -0.40 13.81
C GLU A 49 5.44 -1.88 13.73
N GLY A 50 6.67 -2.13 13.26
CA GLY A 50 7.26 -3.47 13.17
C GLY A 50 6.92 -4.24 11.89
N LYS A 51 6.26 -3.62 10.89
CA LYS A 51 5.99 -4.29 9.61
C LYS A 51 7.23 -4.27 8.71
N THR A 52 7.44 -5.37 8.00
CA THR A 52 8.46 -5.42 6.94
C THR A 52 8.15 -4.40 5.83
N LYS A 53 9.17 -3.96 5.08
CA LYS A 53 8.99 -3.04 3.93
C LYS A 53 7.92 -3.54 2.95
N ALA A 54 7.90 -4.85 2.68
CA ALA A 54 6.92 -5.46 1.79
C ALA A 54 5.48 -5.38 2.36
N GLN A 55 5.30 -5.62 3.67
CA GLN A 55 3.99 -5.48 4.32
C GLN A 55 3.54 -4.01 4.37
N SER A 56 4.45 -3.09 4.67
CA SER A 56 4.19 -1.65 4.66
C SER A 56 3.76 -1.16 3.28
N LEU A 57 4.41 -1.65 2.20
CA LEU A 57 4.02 -1.34 0.83
C LEU A 57 2.64 -1.91 0.48
N VAL A 58 2.31 -3.11 0.97
CA VAL A 58 0.97 -3.69 0.81
C VAL A 58 -0.09 -2.83 1.53
N CYS A 59 0.22 -2.33 2.73
CA CYS A 59 -0.68 -1.44 3.47
C CYS A 59 -0.92 -0.13 2.72
N LEU A 60 0.15 0.50 2.20
CA LEU A 60 0.04 1.73 1.42
C LEU A 60 -0.79 1.51 0.15
N ARG A 61 -0.50 0.44 -0.59
CA ARG A 61 -1.26 0.08 -1.79
C ARG A 61 -2.75 -0.09 -1.51
N ARG A 62 -3.12 -0.73 -0.40
CA ARG A 62 -4.53 -0.88 0.01
C ARG A 62 -5.18 0.47 0.31
N GLN A 63 -4.47 1.36 0.98
CA GLN A 63 -4.94 2.72 1.23
C GLN A 63 -5.17 3.48 -0.09
N LEU A 64 -4.25 3.37 -1.06
CA LEU A 64 -4.42 3.99 -2.38
C LEU A 64 -5.64 3.45 -3.14
N VAL A 65 -5.89 2.14 -3.07
CA VAL A 65 -7.11 1.54 -3.64
C VAL A 65 -8.36 2.15 -3.01
N ASN A 66 -8.38 2.30 -1.68
CA ASN A 66 -9.52 2.91 -0.97
C ASN A 66 -9.72 4.37 -1.37
N VAL A 67 -8.64 5.15 -1.51
CA VAL A 67 -8.70 6.55 -1.97
C VAL A 67 -9.31 6.63 -3.37
N VAL A 68 -8.79 5.86 -4.33
CA VAL A 68 -9.32 5.85 -5.70
C VAL A 68 -10.77 5.38 -5.73
N TRP A 69 -11.12 4.36 -4.94
CA TRP A 69 -12.50 3.89 -4.84
C TRP A 69 -13.45 4.98 -4.30
N MET A 70 -13.04 5.71 -3.25
CA MET A 70 -13.83 6.83 -2.71
C MET A 70 -13.98 7.96 -3.73
N MET A 71 -12.91 8.31 -4.45
CA MET A 71 -12.97 9.31 -5.53
C MET A 71 -13.98 8.92 -6.61
N LEU A 72 -13.91 7.67 -7.09
CA LEU A 72 -14.84 7.17 -8.10
C LEU A 72 -16.29 7.12 -7.59
N LYS A 73 -16.47 6.64 -6.35
CA LYS A 73 -17.80 6.52 -5.72
C LYS A 73 -18.48 7.86 -5.53
N HIS A 74 -17.74 8.86 -5.05
CA HIS A 74 -18.28 10.18 -4.75
C HIS A 74 -18.10 11.18 -5.90
N LYS A 75 -17.50 10.76 -7.01
CA LYS A 75 -17.12 11.63 -8.14
C LYS A 75 -16.33 12.86 -7.68
N THR A 76 -15.40 12.63 -6.74
CA THR A 76 -14.56 13.68 -6.15
C THR A 76 -13.13 13.56 -6.65
N GLU A 77 -12.48 14.71 -6.77
CA GLU A 77 -11.05 14.80 -7.11
C GLU A 77 -10.16 14.43 -5.92
N TYR A 78 -8.93 14.01 -6.23
CA TYR A 78 -7.94 13.76 -5.20
C TYR A 78 -7.46 15.09 -4.63
N ARG A 79 -7.56 15.26 -3.31
CA ARG A 79 -6.97 16.40 -2.60
C ARG A 79 -5.74 15.93 -1.84
N LEU A 80 -4.62 16.61 -2.07
CA LEU A 80 -3.38 16.35 -1.34
C LEU A 80 -3.64 16.57 0.15
N PRO A 81 -3.33 15.59 1.02
CA PRO A 81 -3.39 15.80 2.45
C PRO A 81 -2.35 16.87 2.82
N ILE A 82 -2.78 17.87 3.60
CA ILE A 82 -1.88 18.83 4.22
C ILE A 82 -1.11 18.04 5.29
N VAL A 83 0.21 17.91 5.10
CA VAL A 83 1.12 17.14 5.97
C VAL A 83 1.66 18.03 7.07
#